data_AF-A0A1A7BW39-F1
#
_entry.id   AF-A0A1A7BW39-F1
#
_cell.length_a   1.000
_cell.length_b   1.000
_cell.length_c   1.000
_cell.angle_alpha   90.00
_cell.angle_beta   90.00
_cell.angle_gamma   90.00
#
_symmetry.space_group_name_H-M   'P 1'
#
loop_
_entity.id
_entity.type
_entity.pdbx_description
1 polymer ?
#
loop_
_entity_poly.entity_id
_entity_poly.type
_entity_poly.pdbx_seq_one_letter_code
_entity_poly.pdbx_strand_id
1 'polypeptide(L)'
;MTATSKRCFLKTAAIAAAACTMLASCSTLIGPRDVTVSLAKMQQGLERRFPIDKRVLSLIDVRATNPQLSLQPERERVALSVDAAVTPPFLRQQWRGNLAMSGRLRLDVQRNAVYLFDASVDKLTIDGMDEAQQRQFAKVASLLADQLMHETPIYTFKPEDLRYAGVQFVPTLLRTTASGLVVSFEPVK
;
A
#
# COMPACT_ATOMS: atom_id res chain seq x y z
N MET A 1 -22.44 -57.55 50.35
CA MET A 1 -21.30 -56.61 50.45
C MET A 1 -21.01 -56.07 49.05
N THR A 2 -21.56 -54.91 48.68
CA THR A 2 -21.44 -54.34 47.32
C THR A 2 -21.23 -52.83 47.40
N ALA A 3 -19.98 -52.39 47.59
CA ALA A 3 -19.66 -50.96 47.58
C ALA A 3 -18.19 -50.67 47.27
N THR A 4 -17.65 -51.15 46.13
CA THR A 4 -16.25 -50.84 45.74
C THR A 4 -16.09 -50.47 44.26
N SER A 5 -17.17 -50.31 43.49
CA SER A 5 -17.08 -50.06 42.03
C SER A 5 -17.34 -48.60 41.60
N LYS A 6 -17.75 -47.71 42.52
CA LYS A 6 -18.09 -46.31 42.15
C LYS A 6 -16.90 -45.33 42.17
N ARG A 7 -15.80 -45.67 42.85
CA ARG A 7 -14.66 -44.75 43.06
C ARG A 7 -13.64 -44.72 41.90
N CYS A 8 -13.65 -45.71 41.02
CA CYS A 8 -12.73 -45.76 39.88
C CYS A 8 -13.26 -44.93 38.69
N PHE A 9 -14.57 -45.00 38.43
CA PHE A 9 -15.21 -44.26 37.33
C PHE A 9 -15.18 -42.74 37.47
N LEU A 10 -15.13 -42.23 38.70
CA LEU A 10 -15.04 -40.79 38.98
C LEU A 10 -13.65 -40.20 38.70
N LYS A 11 -12.59 -41.01 38.76
CA LYS A 11 -11.21 -40.54 38.53
C LYS A 11 -10.87 -40.42 37.05
N THR A 12 -11.42 -41.29 36.20
CA THR A 12 -11.22 -41.24 34.74
C THR A 12 -11.99 -40.11 34.06
N ALA A 13 -13.15 -39.70 34.58
CA ALA A 13 -13.90 -38.56 34.05
C ALA A 13 -13.19 -37.21 34.29
N ALA A 14 -12.50 -37.06 35.44
CA ALA A 14 -11.80 -35.82 35.78
C ALA A 14 -10.56 -35.56 34.90
N ILE A 15 -9.87 -36.61 34.46
CA ILE A 15 -8.67 -36.49 33.61
C ILE A 15 -9.06 -36.16 32.15
N ALA A 16 -10.17 -36.72 31.65
CA ALA A 16 -10.69 -36.41 30.33
C ALA A 16 -11.24 -34.97 30.22
N ALA A 17 -11.86 -34.47 31.30
CA ALA A 17 -12.36 -33.09 31.35
C ALA A 17 -11.21 -32.06 31.42
N ALA A 18 -10.12 -32.36 32.14
CA ALA A 18 -8.96 -31.46 32.24
C ALA A 18 -8.13 -31.38 30.94
N ALA A 19 -8.12 -32.45 30.13
CA ALA A 19 -7.45 -32.43 28.82
C ALA A 19 -8.21 -31.60 27.78
N CYS A 20 -9.55 -31.54 27.85
CA CYS A 20 -10.35 -30.75 26.91
C CYS A 20 -10.24 -29.23 27.14
N THR A 21 -9.94 -28.78 28.36
CA THR A 21 -9.77 -27.34 28.66
C THR A 21 -8.42 -26.77 28.21
N MET A 22 -7.40 -27.61 28.00
CA MET A 22 -6.09 -27.12 27.53
C MET A 22 -6.04 -26.83 26.03
N LEU A 23 -6.87 -27.50 25.20
CA LEU A 23 -6.92 -27.23 23.75
C LEU A 23 -7.79 -26.01 23.37
N ALA A 24 -8.67 -25.54 24.26
CA ALA A 24 -9.50 -24.36 24.00
C ALA A 24 -8.76 -23.02 24.21
N SER A 25 -7.50 -23.05 24.68
CA SER A 25 -6.76 -21.85 25.08
C SER A 25 -6.00 -21.15 23.95
N CYS A 26 -6.05 -21.67 22.72
CA CYS A 26 -5.36 -21.06 21.57
C CYS A 26 -6.27 -20.22 20.65
N SER A 27 -7.58 -20.11 20.93
CA SER A 27 -8.52 -19.41 20.04
C SER A 27 -8.82 -17.96 20.42
N THR A 28 -8.24 -17.43 21.49
CA THR A 28 -8.65 -16.12 22.07
C THR A 28 -7.65 -14.98 21.93
N LEU A 29 -6.51 -15.18 21.26
CA LEU A 29 -5.49 -14.11 21.14
C LEU A 29 -5.25 -13.62 19.71
N ILE A 30 -6.27 -13.63 18.86
CA ILE A 30 -6.22 -12.96 17.56
C ILE A 30 -6.61 -11.50 17.78
N GLY A 31 -5.62 -10.68 18.13
CA GLY A 31 -5.76 -9.24 18.40
C GLY A 31 -5.21 -8.35 17.28
N PRO A 32 -5.22 -7.01 17.48
CA PRO A 32 -4.61 -6.08 16.55
C PRO A 32 -3.13 -6.39 16.29
N ARG A 33 -2.67 -6.14 15.07
CA ARG A 33 -1.28 -6.39 14.67
C ARG A 33 -0.75 -5.28 13.79
N ASP A 34 0.53 -4.96 13.97
CA ASP A 34 1.26 -4.06 13.08
C ASP A 34 2.11 -4.86 12.10
N VAL A 35 2.06 -4.47 10.83
CA VAL A 35 2.94 -5.03 9.78
C VAL A 35 3.74 -3.89 9.17
N THR A 36 5.05 -4.06 9.19
CA THR A 36 5.98 -3.13 8.52
C THR A 36 6.22 -3.60 7.09
N VAL A 37 5.89 -2.75 6.12
CA VAL A 37 6.23 -2.90 4.72
C VAL A 37 7.48 -2.06 4.45
N SER A 38 8.61 -2.70 4.14
CA SER A 38 9.87 -1.99 3.87
C SER A 38 9.79 -1.17 2.58
N LEU A 39 10.60 -0.11 2.49
CA LEU A 39 10.74 0.68 1.26
C LEU A 39 11.06 -0.19 0.04
N ALA A 40 11.99 -1.14 0.18
CA ALA A 40 12.36 -2.05 -0.90
C ALA A 40 11.17 -2.90 -1.39
N LYS A 41 10.30 -3.36 -0.49
CA LYS A 41 9.09 -4.13 -0.86
C LYS A 41 8.07 -3.25 -1.58
N MET A 42 7.91 -2.00 -1.15
CA MET A 42 7.05 -1.02 -1.83
C MET A 42 7.57 -0.69 -3.23
N GLN A 43 8.87 -0.42 -3.35
CA GLN A 43 9.57 -0.19 -4.62
C GLN A 43 9.37 -1.37 -5.58
N GLN A 44 9.60 -2.61 -5.13
CA GLN A 44 9.39 -3.80 -5.94
C GLN A 44 7.91 -3.97 -6.38
N GLY A 45 6.97 -3.67 -5.49
CA GLY A 45 5.54 -3.70 -5.81
C GLY A 45 5.15 -2.66 -6.86
N LEU A 46 5.78 -1.49 -6.79
CA LEU A 46 5.60 -0.40 -7.75
C LEU A 46 6.20 -0.74 -9.11
N GLU A 47 7.45 -1.21 -9.16
CA GLU A 47 8.16 -1.61 -10.39
C GLU A 47 7.37 -2.62 -11.23
N ARG A 48 6.67 -3.57 -10.59
CA ARG A 48 5.83 -4.55 -11.28
C ARG A 48 4.67 -3.95 -12.06
N ARG A 49 4.29 -2.70 -11.78
CA ARG A 49 3.23 -1.97 -12.47
C ARG A 49 3.75 -1.11 -13.62
N PHE A 50 5.07 -0.95 -13.72
CA PHE A 50 5.70 -0.17 -14.78
C PHE A 50 6.14 -1.09 -15.94
N PRO A 51 6.18 -0.58 -17.18
CA PRO A 51 5.83 0.79 -17.60
C PRO A 51 4.33 1.09 -17.47
N ILE A 52 4.00 2.36 -17.20
CA ILE A 52 2.61 2.84 -17.19
C ILE A 52 2.38 3.65 -18.46
N ASP A 53 1.46 3.19 -19.30
CA ASP A 53 0.96 3.93 -20.46
C ASP A 53 -0.46 4.46 -20.16
N LYS A 54 -0.64 5.77 -20.25
CA LYS A 54 -1.93 6.43 -20.03
C LYS A 54 -2.19 7.47 -21.10
N ARG A 55 -3.43 7.50 -21.58
CA ARG A 55 -3.93 8.57 -22.42
C ARG A 55 -4.58 9.64 -21.56
N VAL A 56 -4.05 10.85 -21.61
CA VAL A 56 -4.54 12.00 -20.84
C VAL A 56 -5.20 12.99 -21.79
N LEU A 57 -6.25 13.68 -21.33
CA LEU A 57 -7.06 14.59 -22.16
C LEU A 57 -7.58 13.93 -23.46
N SER A 58 -7.84 12.61 -23.41
CA SER A 58 -8.31 11.78 -24.52
C SER A 58 -7.42 11.70 -25.76
N LEU A 59 -6.25 12.34 -25.77
CA LEU A 59 -5.46 12.55 -26.98
C LEU A 59 -3.94 12.43 -26.76
N ILE A 60 -3.44 12.73 -25.57
CA ILE A 60 -2.01 12.79 -25.29
C ILE A 60 -1.58 11.47 -24.66
N ASP A 61 -0.63 10.79 -25.30
CA ASP A 61 -0.08 9.55 -24.74
C ASP A 61 1.09 9.88 -23.82
N VAL A 62 0.99 9.40 -22.58
CA VAL A 62 1.99 9.56 -21.52
C VAL A 62 2.49 8.18 -21.13
N ARG A 63 3.80 7.99 -21.22
CA ARG A 63 4.50 6.80 -20.74
C ARG A 63 5.36 7.17 -19.54
N ALA A 64 5.21 6.46 -18.44
CA ALA A 64 6.07 6.57 -17.27
C ALA A 64 6.88 5.28 -17.09
N THR A 65 8.16 5.44 -16.76
CA THR A 65 9.16 4.38 -16.64
C THR A 65 10.08 4.65 -15.45
N ASN A 66 10.85 3.64 -15.03
CA ASN A 66 11.88 3.75 -14.00
C ASN A 66 11.39 4.45 -12.71
N PRO A 67 10.38 3.90 -12.02
CA PRO A 67 9.89 4.49 -10.78
C PRO A 67 10.96 4.42 -9.70
N GLN A 68 11.15 5.49 -8.93
CA GLN A 68 12.06 5.56 -7.80
C GLN A 68 11.32 6.15 -6.60
N LEU A 69 11.06 5.31 -5.60
CA LEU A 69 10.33 5.66 -4.39
C LEU A 69 11.29 6.03 -3.26
N SER A 70 10.98 7.09 -2.51
CA SER A 70 11.69 7.46 -1.29
C SER A 70 10.72 7.95 -0.21
N LEU A 71 11.09 7.77 1.06
CA LEU A 71 10.28 8.19 2.20
C LEU A 71 10.79 9.52 2.74
N GLN A 72 9.86 10.41 3.12
CA GLN A 72 10.14 11.69 3.77
C GLN A 72 9.39 11.73 5.12
N PRO A 73 9.82 10.96 6.12
CA PRO A 73 9.10 10.82 7.39
C PRO A 73 8.95 12.14 8.14
N GLU A 74 9.91 13.07 8.01
CA GLU A 74 9.89 14.40 8.64
C GLU A 74 8.71 15.26 8.15
N ARG A 75 8.20 14.97 6.95
CA ARG A 75 7.05 15.65 6.35
C ARG A 75 5.82 14.77 6.27
N GLU A 76 5.89 13.53 6.78
CA GLU A 76 4.88 12.50 6.61
C GLU A 76 4.50 12.27 5.13
N ARG A 77 5.49 12.39 4.24
CA ARG A 77 5.31 12.28 2.79
C ARG A 77 6.13 11.12 2.21
N VAL A 78 5.80 10.77 0.99
CA VAL A 78 6.53 9.86 0.12
C VAL A 78 6.82 10.61 -1.17
N ALA A 79 8.05 10.49 -1.67
CA ALA A 79 8.46 11.00 -2.97
C ALA A 79 8.53 9.87 -3.99
N LEU A 80 8.11 10.18 -5.21
CA LEU A 80 8.20 9.32 -6.37
C LEU A 80 8.85 10.12 -7.51
N SER A 81 9.95 9.60 -8.06
CA SER A 81 10.52 10.07 -9.31
C SER A 81 10.29 9.05 -10.40
N VAL A 82 9.95 9.51 -11.61
CA VAL A 82 9.76 8.68 -12.80
C VAL A 82 10.38 9.35 -14.01
N ASP A 83 10.85 8.54 -14.95
CA ASP A 83 11.18 9.01 -16.29
C ASP A 83 9.89 9.00 -17.11
N ALA A 84 9.55 10.15 -17.68
CA ALA A 84 8.30 10.38 -18.40
C ALA A 84 8.56 10.69 -19.87
N ALA A 85 7.71 10.16 -20.74
CA ALA A 85 7.71 10.48 -22.14
C ALA A 85 6.28 10.82 -22.61
N VAL A 86 6.14 11.99 -23.23
CA VAL A 86 4.86 12.54 -23.68
C VAL A 86 4.87 12.61 -25.20
N THR A 87 3.84 12.03 -25.81
CA THR A 87 3.65 11.99 -27.27
C THR A 87 2.33 12.64 -27.63
N PRO A 88 2.34 13.90 -28.10
CA PRO A 88 1.14 14.55 -28.60
C PRO A 88 0.67 13.92 -29.93
N PRO A 89 -0.63 13.87 -30.21
CA PRO A 89 -1.18 13.11 -31.35
C PRO A 89 -0.82 13.67 -32.73
N PHE A 90 -0.58 14.99 -32.83
CA PHE A 90 -0.33 15.69 -34.10
C PHE A 90 1.14 16.11 -34.29
N LEU A 91 1.99 15.85 -33.30
CA LEU A 91 3.41 16.18 -33.33
C LEU A 91 4.23 14.90 -33.51
N ARG A 92 5.19 14.91 -34.43
CA ARG A 92 6.16 13.79 -34.58
C ARG A 92 7.23 13.78 -33.49
N GLN A 93 7.22 14.76 -32.59
CA GLN A 93 8.20 14.91 -31.53
C GLN A 93 7.66 14.33 -30.23
N GLN A 94 8.43 13.41 -29.65
CA GLN A 94 8.22 12.93 -28.29
C GLN A 94 9.04 13.79 -27.33
N TRP A 95 8.41 14.30 -26.28
CA TRP A 95 9.11 14.98 -25.20
C TRP A 95 9.48 13.99 -24.11
N ARG A 96 10.74 13.97 -23.71
CA ARG A 96 11.24 13.10 -22.63
C ARG A 96 11.74 13.96 -21.48
N GLY A 97 11.69 13.38 -20.29
CA GLY A 97 12.01 14.12 -19.09
C GLY A 97 11.94 13.28 -17.83
N ASN A 98 12.20 13.94 -16.71
CA ASN A 98 12.04 13.38 -15.38
C ASN A 98 10.99 14.17 -14.61
N LEU A 99 10.13 13.45 -13.91
CA LEU A 99 9.09 13.99 -13.06
C LEU A 99 9.31 13.50 -11.64
N ALA A 100 9.53 14.43 -10.72
CA ALA A 100 9.56 14.16 -9.28
C ALA A 100 8.32 14.75 -8.63
N MET A 101 7.60 13.93 -7.86
CA MET A 101 6.41 14.32 -7.12
C MET A 101 6.49 13.81 -5.69
N SER A 102 5.78 14.47 -4.79
CA SER A 102 5.58 14.00 -3.43
C SER A 102 4.12 14.04 -3.04
N GLY A 103 3.73 13.21 -2.08
CA GLY A 103 2.36 13.16 -1.56
C GLY A 103 2.32 12.47 -0.20
N ARG A 104 1.16 12.53 0.45
CA ARG A 104 0.87 11.77 1.67
C ARG A 104 0.25 10.43 1.30
N LEU A 105 0.52 9.41 2.08
CA LEU A 105 -0.16 8.13 1.91
C LEU A 105 -1.45 8.12 2.71
N ARG A 106 -2.54 7.70 2.08
CA ARG A 106 -3.84 7.51 2.73
C ARG A 106 -4.36 6.10 2.48
N LEU A 107 -4.86 5.49 3.54
CA LEU A 107 -5.51 4.19 3.48
C LEU A 107 -6.98 4.35 3.06
N ASP A 108 -7.39 3.60 2.04
CA ASP A 108 -8.78 3.35 1.71
C ASP A 108 -9.15 1.93 2.19
N VAL A 109 -9.89 1.89 3.30
CA VAL A 109 -10.32 0.63 3.94
C VAL A 109 -11.33 -0.11 3.07
N GLN A 110 -12.17 0.60 2.31
CA GLN A 110 -13.18 -0.03 1.45
C GLN A 110 -12.54 -0.77 0.27
N ARG A 111 -11.50 -0.16 -0.31
CA ARG A 111 -10.75 -0.75 -1.44
C ARG A 111 -9.57 -1.61 -0.99
N ASN A 112 -9.30 -1.72 0.32
CA ASN A 112 -8.11 -2.37 0.88
C ASN A 112 -6.83 -1.96 0.14
N ALA A 113 -6.65 -0.65 -0.01
CA ALA A 113 -5.54 -0.10 -0.80
C ALA A 113 -5.02 1.21 -0.21
N VAL A 114 -3.75 1.49 -0.48
CA VAL A 114 -3.08 2.73 -0.12
C VAL A 114 -2.97 3.60 -1.36
N TYR A 115 -3.42 4.84 -1.27
CA TYR A 115 -3.36 5.84 -2.33
C TYR A 115 -2.42 6.96 -1.95
N LEU A 116 -1.91 7.66 -2.96
CA LEU A 116 -1.22 8.92 -2.78
C LEU A 116 -2.26 10.05 -2.78
N PHE A 117 -2.24 10.89 -1.75
CA PHE A 117 -3.13 12.03 -1.55
C PHE A 117 -2.32 13.32 -1.42
N ASP A 118 -2.90 14.47 -1.76
CA ASP A 118 -2.22 15.76 -1.71
C ASP A 118 -0.91 15.72 -2.54
N ALA A 119 -1.02 15.18 -3.76
CA ALA A 119 0.12 14.96 -4.63
C ALA A 119 0.54 16.28 -5.30
N SER A 120 1.83 16.59 -5.22
CA SER A 120 2.42 17.80 -5.80
C SER A 120 3.62 17.44 -6.66
N VAL A 121 3.76 18.08 -7.82
CA VAL A 121 5.00 17.99 -8.60
C VAL A 121 6.04 18.88 -7.95
N ASP A 122 7.13 18.26 -7.50
CA ASP A 122 8.24 18.94 -6.84
C ASP A 122 9.24 19.45 -7.91
N LYS A 123 9.45 18.67 -8.97
CA LYS A 123 10.35 19.01 -10.07
C LYS A 123 9.91 18.35 -11.37
N LEU A 124 10.00 19.10 -12.46
CA LEU A 124 9.79 18.61 -13.81
C LEU A 124 10.92 19.11 -14.70
N THR A 125 11.63 18.20 -15.34
CA THR A 125 12.65 18.52 -16.34
C THR A 125 12.25 17.90 -17.66
N ILE A 126 12.26 18.68 -18.73
CA ILE A 126 11.93 18.21 -20.08
C ILE A 126 13.09 18.59 -20.99
N ASP A 127 13.55 17.62 -21.77
CA ASP A 127 14.68 17.79 -22.69
C ASP A 127 14.35 18.86 -23.74
N GLY A 128 15.27 19.82 -23.90
CA GLY A 128 15.13 20.90 -24.89
C GLY A 128 14.18 22.05 -24.48
N MET A 129 13.69 22.07 -23.24
CA MET A 129 12.91 23.19 -22.70
C MET A 129 13.72 24.02 -21.70
N ASP A 130 13.47 25.33 -21.68
CA ASP A 130 14.03 26.23 -20.67
C ASP A 130 13.29 26.14 -19.32
N GLU A 131 13.83 26.78 -18.27
CA GLU A 131 13.23 26.73 -16.92
C GLU A 131 11.87 27.44 -16.83
N ALA A 132 11.57 28.41 -17.69
CA ALA A 132 10.29 29.11 -17.68
C ALA A 132 9.19 28.21 -18.24
N GLN A 133 9.48 27.54 -19.36
CA GLN A 133 8.63 26.54 -19.99
C GLN A 133 8.39 25.36 -19.06
N GLN A 134 9.45 24.82 -18.44
CA GLN A 134 9.34 23.71 -17.48
C GLN A 134 8.42 24.07 -16.30
N ARG A 135 8.53 25.28 -15.75
CA ARG A 135 7.64 25.75 -14.67
C ARG A 135 6.18 25.85 -15.10
N GLN A 136 5.90 26.25 -16.33
CA GLN A 136 4.53 26.30 -16.84
C GLN A 136 3.95 24.90 -17.02
N PHE A 137 4.73 23.96 -17.57
CA PHE A 137 4.34 22.56 -17.68
C PHE A 137 4.15 21.90 -16.31
N ALA A 138 4.99 22.21 -15.32
CA ALA A 138 4.89 21.65 -13.97
C ALA A 138 3.54 21.97 -13.32
N LYS A 139 2.98 23.17 -13.53
CA LYS A 139 1.65 23.55 -13.02
C LYS A 139 0.55 22.66 -13.60
N VAL A 140 0.59 22.42 -14.92
CA VAL A 140 -0.38 21.54 -15.60
C VAL A 140 -0.20 20.09 -15.14
N ALA A 141 1.05 19.64 -15.04
CA ALA A 141 1.39 18.31 -14.55
C ALA A 141 0.88 18.07 -13.12
N SER A 142 0.99 19.05 -12.22
CA SER A 142 0.46 18.95 -10.85
C SER A 142 -1.05 18.72 -10.81
N LEU A 143 -1.82 19.46 -11.63
CA LEU A 143 -3.28 19.30 -11.68
C LEU A 143 -3.67 17.90 -12.18
N LEU A 144 -2.96 17.39 -13.17
CA LEU A 144 -3.22 16.04 -13.72
C LEU A 144 -2.72 14.93 -12.78
N ALA A 145 -1.59 15.14 -12.12
CA ALA A 145 -1.01 14.18 -11.20
C ALA A 145 -1.95 13.91 -10.03
N ASP A 146 -2.50 14.96 -9.41
CA ASP A 146 -3.45 14.79 -8.29
C ASP A 146 -4.68 13.99 -8.72
N GLN A 147 -5.26 14.28 -9.88
CA GLN A 147 -6.39 13.51 -10.41
C GLN A 147 -6.03 12.03 -10.67
N LEU A 148 -4.90 11.76 -11.32
CA LEU A 148 -4.47 10.40 -11.66
C LEU A 148 -4.10 9.57 -10.42
N MET A 149 -3.51 10.20 -9.41
CA MET A 149 -3.09 9.53 -8.19
C MET A 149 -4.27 9.15 -7.29
N HIS A 150 -5.37 9.90 -7.33
CA HIS A 150 -6.62 9.49 -6.67
C HIS A 150 -7.21 8.20 -7.23
N GLU A 151 -6.93 7.87 -8.49
CA GLU A 151 -7.46 6.66 -9.14
C GLU A 151 -6.46 5.49 -9.13
N THR A 152 -5.19 5.75 -8.83
CA THR A 152 -4.12 4.75 -8.93
C THR A 152 -3.61 4.36 -7.54
N PRO A 153 -3.89 3.13 -7.05
CA PRO A 153 -3.39 2.71 -5.76
C PRO A 153 -1.87 2.50 -5.82
N ILE A 154 -1.13 3.02 -4.84
CA ILE A 154 0.32 2.78 -4.67
C ILE A 154 0.57 1.34 -4.21
N TYR A 155 -0.28 0.85 -3.32
CA TYR A 155 -0.21 -0.52 -2.82
C TYR A 155 -1.62 -1.07 -2.62
N THR A 156 -1.81 -2.36 -2.88
CA THR A 156 -3.09 -3.04 -2.70
C THR A 156 -2.83 -4.27 -1.83
N PHE A 157 -3.55 -4.38 -0.72
CA PHE A 157 -3.44 -5.54 0.16
C PHE A 157 -4.10 -6.73 -0.54
N LYS A 158 -3.42 -7.87 -0.59
CA LYS A 158 -4.01 -9.06 -1.15
C LYS A 158 -4.98 -9.70 -0.15
N PRO A 159 -6.04 -10.39 -0.61
CA PRO A 159 -6.95 -11.08 0.28
C PRO A 159 -6.24 -12.07 1.21
N GLU A 160 -5.20 -12.75 0.73
CA GLU A 160 -4.38 -13.64 1.57
C GLU A 160 -3.59 -12.91 2.66
N ASP A 161 -3.18 -11.66 2.44
CA ASP A 161 -2.48 -10.86 3.45
C ASP A 161 -3.44 -10.38 4.56
N LEU A 162 -4.73 -10.32 4.25
CA LEU A 162 -5.79 -9.91 5.16
C LEU A 162 -6.46 -11.08 5.90
N ARG A 163 -6.05 -12.33 5.63
CA ARG A 163 -6.61 -13.51 6.30
C ARG A 163 -5.52 -14.25 7.04
N TYR A 164 -5.69 -14.42 8.34
CA TYR A 164 -4.74 -15.14 9.17
C TYR A 164 -5.47 -16.01 10.19
N ALA A 165 -5.08 -17.29 10.28
CA ALA A 165 -5.68 -18.26 11.20
C ALA A 165 -7.22 -18.32 11.15
N GLY A 166 -7.80 -18.17 9.95
CA GLY A 166 -9.26 -18.18 9.74
C GLY A 166 -9.97 -16.86 10.07
N VAL A 167 -9.28 -15.85 10.59
CA VAL A 167 -9.81 -14.52 10.90
C VAL A 167 -9.52 -13.54 9.78
N GLN A 168 -10.53 -12.75 9.42
CA GLN A 168 -10.41 -11.64 8.48
C GLN A 168 -9.92 -10.41 9.23
N PHE A 169 -8.92 -9.75 8.67
CA PHE A 169 -8.38 -8.49 9.14
C PHE A 169 -8.72 -7.38 8.17
N VAL A 170 -8.78 -6.16 8.69
CA VAL A 170 -8.86 -4.93 7.91
C VAL A 170 -7.74 -3.99 8.34
N PRO A 171 -7.08 -3.30 7.38
CA PRO A 171 -6.13 -2.26 7.73
C PRO A 171 -6.90 -1.08 8.34
N THR A 172 -6.37 -0.47 9.40
CA THR A 172 -7.02 0.63 10.13
C THR A 172 -6.17 1.88 10.21
N LEU A 173 -4.87 1.74 10.46
CA LEU A 173 -3.93 2.85 10.60
C LEU A 173 -2.75 2.67 9.65
N LEU A 174 -2.22 3.80 9.17
CA LEU A 174 -1.05 3.86 8.30
C LEU A 174 -0.10 4.93 8.82
N ARG A 175 1.17 4.56 9.00
CA ARG A 175 2.23 5.47 9.48
C ARG A 175 3.50 5.29 8.66
N THR A 176 3.99 6.40 8.10
CA THR A 176 5.29 6.44 7.40
C THR A 176 6.42 6.50 8.41
N THR A 177 7.48 5.72 8.21
CA THR A 177 8.69 5.72 9.03
C THR A 177 9.93 5.89 8.15
N ALA A 178 11.12 6.01 8.75
CA ALA A 178 12.36 6.09 7.99
C ALA A 178 12.68 4.83 7.19
N SER A 179 12.18 3.65 7.62
CA SER A 179 12.50 2.36 6.99
C SER A 179 11.36 1.77 6.15
N GLY A 180 10.14 2.31 6.26
CA GLY A 180 8.98 1.74 5.59
C GLY A 180 7.65 2.36 5.97
N LEU A 181 6.60 1.59 5.72
CA LEU A 181 5.23 1.89 6.07
C LEU A 181 4.76 0.91 7.13
N VAL A 182 4.33 1.40 8.28
CA VAL A 182 3.67 0.57 9.29
C VAL A 182 2.17 0.63 9.04
N VAL A 183 1.56 -0.55 8.88
CA VAL A 183 0.11 -0.70 8.71
C VAL A 183 -0.42 -1.49 9.89
N SER A 184 -1.37 -0.91 10.62
CA SER A 184 -2.07 -1.60 11.70
C SER A 184 -3.30 -2.30 11.13
N PHE A 185 -3.54 -3.51 11.60
CA PHE A 185 -4.67 -4.35 11.21
C PHE A 185 -5.47 -4.74 12.44
N GLU A 186 -6.78 -4.74 12.29
CA GLU A 186 -7.73 -5.19 13.32
C GLU A 186 -8.58 -6.33 12.78
N PRO A 187 -8.93 -7.32 13.63
CA PRO A 187 -9.86 -8.37 13.24
C PRO A 187 -11.25 -7.77 13.00
N VAL A 188 -11.91 -8.25 11.94
CA VAL A 188 -13.32 -7.91 11.69
C VAL A 188 -14.16 -8.51 12.81
N LYS A 189 -15.01 -7.67 13.42
CA LYS A 189 -15.95 -8.06 14.47
C LYS A 189 -17.18 -8.76 13.92
#